data_AF-A0A497C226-F1
#
_entry.id   AF-A0A497C226-F1
#
_cell.length_a   1.000
_cell.length_b   1.000
_cell.length_c   1.000
_cell.angle_alpha   90.00
_cell.angle_beta   90.00
_cell.angle_gamma   90.00
#
_symmetry.space_group_name_H-M   'P 1'
#
loop_
_entity.id
_entity.type
_entity.pdbx_description
1 polymer ?
#
loop_
_entity_poly.entity_id
_entity_poly.type
_entity_poly.pdbx_seq_one_letter_code
_entity_poly.pdbx_strand_id
1 'polypeptide(L)'
;MGWPIKSNAEIVSYKIDWSATLELDNDTISMSTWDVPPDLLLENQSFTDTQVEIWLGAGVDGKIYTITNTINTMKGLLFEAKFKLNIRDRMCVTI
;
A
#
# COMPACT_ATOMS: atom_id res chain seq x y z
N MET A 1 -11.55 -0.36 7.87
CA MET A 1 -10.25 -0.70 8.47
C MET A 1 -9.20 0.19 7.80
N GLY A 2 -8.49 1.04 8.55
CA GLY A 2 -7.45 1.94 8.01
C GLY A 2 -6.06 1.38 8.25
N TRP A 3 -5.09 1.74 7.43
CA TRP A 3 -3.70 1.34 7.64
C TRP A 3 -3.12 1.96 8.91
N PRO A 4 -2.12 1.30 9.55
CA PRO A 4 -1.48 1.84 10.73
C PRO A 4 -0.92 3.24 10.45
N ILE A 5 -1.09 4.12 11.44
CA ILE A 5 -0.68 5.52 11.40
C ILE A 5 0.84 5.58 11.26
N LYS A 6 1.29 6.44 10.34
CA LYS A 6 2.69 6.65 9.99
C LYS A 6 3.13 8.10 10.31
N SER A 7 4.40 8.31 10.62
CA SER A 7 5.02 9.65 10.71
C SER A 7 5.56 10.12 9.36
N ASN A 8 5.64 11.44 9.13
CA ASN A 8 6.16 11.99 7.87
C ASN A 8 7.60 11.54 7.55
N ALA A 9 8.44 11.35 8.56
CA ALA A 9 9.87 11.06 8.41
C ALA A 9 10.18 9.55 8.39
N GLU A 10 9.17 8.71 8.60
CA GLU A 10 9.33 7.26 8.62
C GLU A 10 9.12 6.69 7.21
N ILE A 11 9.77 5.56 6.92
CA ILE A 11 9.45 4.72 5.76
C ILE A 11 8.73 3.50 6.32
N VAL A 12 7.47 3.30 5.93
CA VAL A 12 6.66 2.16 6.40
C VAL A 12 6.33 1.27 5.22
N SER A 13 6.50 -0.04 5.42
CA SER A 13 6.06 -1.04 4.45
C SER A 13 4.63 -1.49 4.74
N TYR A 14 3.83 -1.56 3.69
CA TYR A 14 2.46 -2.04 3.73
C TYR A 14 2.34 -3.23 2.80
N LYS A 15 1.85 -4.33 3.33
CA LYS A 15 1.57 -5.54 2.56
C LYS A 15 0.08 -5.80 2.47
N ILE A 16 -0.36 -6.26 1.31
CA ILE A 16 -1.71 -6.77 1.10
C ILE A 16 -1.57 -8.21 0.66
N ASP A 17 -2.28 -9.06 1.38
CA ASP A 17 -2.39 -10.47 1.05
C ASP A 17 -3.69 -10.69 0.24
N TRP A 18 -3.53 -11.14 -1.00
CA TRP A 18 -4.62 -11.47 -1.91
C TRP A 18 -4.87 -12.99 -2.00
N SER A 19 -4.15 -13.81 -1.22
CA SER A 19 -4.26 -15.29 -1.28
C SER A 19 -5.71 -15.73 -1.12
N ALA A 20 -6.45 -15.19 -0.15
CA ALA A 20 -7.86 -15.54 0.05
C ALA A 20 -8.77 -15.22 -1.15
N THR A 21 -8.43 -14.21 -1.96
CA THR A 21 -9.21 -13.87 -3.17
C THR A 21 -8.79 -14.76 -4.34
N LEU A 22 -7.48 -15.00 -4.48
CA LEU A 22 -6.89 -15.75 -5.59
C LEU A 22 -7.02 -17.27 -5.45
N GLU A 23 -7.09 -17.79 -4.21
CA GLU A 23 -7.27 -19.21 -3.92
C GLU A 23 -8.64 -19.73 -4.40
N LEU A 24 -9.68 -18.89 -4.37
CA LEU A 24 -11.01 -19.25 -4.86
C LEU A 24 -11.00 -19.61 -6.34
N ASP A 25 -10.15 -18.92 -7.10
CA ASP A 25 -10.03 -19.10 -8.55
C ASP A 25 -8.76 -19.84 -8.94
N ASN A 26 -7.88 -20.24 -8.00
CA ASN A 26 -6.56 -20.80 -8.29
C ASN A 26 -5.80 -19.94 -9.31
N ASP A 27 -5.65 -18.66 -8.97
CA ASP A 27 -5.09 -17.60 -9.80
C ASP A 27 -3.83 -16.99 -9.16
N THR A 28 -3.07 -16.22 -9.93
CA THR A 28 -1.87 -15.53 -9.47
C THR A 28 -1.80 -14.12 -10.01
N ILE A 29 -1.13 -13.23 -9.27
CA ILE A 29 -0.90 -11.84 -9.66
C ILE A 29 0.12 -11.81 -10.81
N SER A 30 -0.28 -11.24 -11.94
CA SER A 30 0.61 -11.00 -13.09
C SER A 30 1.24 -9.61 -13.04
N MET A 31 0.52 -8.63 -12.49
CA MET A 31 0.97 -7.24 -12.39
C MET A 31 0.30 -6.55 -11.21
N SER A 32 1.05 -5.72 -10.49
CA SER A 32 0.54 -4.83 -9.46
C SER A 32 0.91 -3.38 -9.77
N THR A 33 -0.06 -2.48 -9.70
CA THR A 33 0.12 -1.04 -9.90
C THR A 33 -0.41 -0.29 -8.70
N TRP A 34 0.30 0.75 -8.29
CA TRP A 34 -0.04 1.55 -7.12
C TRP A 34 -0.25 3.01 -7.53
N ASP A 35 -1.40 3.56 -7.19
CA ASP A 35 -1.71 4.98 -7.30
C ASP A 35 -1.43 5.66 -5.96
N VAL A 36 -0.33 6.42 -5.93
CA VAL A 36 0.16 7.12 -4.73
C VAL A 36 0.08 8.64 -4.97
N PRO A 37 -0.58 9.39 -4.09
CA PRO A 37 -0.64 10.84 -4.17
C PRO A 37 0.76 11.49 -4.17
N PRO A 38 0.96 12.62 -4.87
CA PRO A 38 2.29 13.23 -5.05
C PRO A 38 2.93 13.75 -3.75
N ASP A 39 2.14 13.95 -2.70
CA ASP A 39 2.64 14.34 -1.37
C ASP A 39 3.31 13.16 -0.62
N LEU A 40 3.13 11.92 -1.10
CA LEU A 40 3.77 10.73 -0.56
C LEU A 40 4.88 10.27 -1.51
N LEU A 41 5.96 9.75 -0.93
CA LEU A 41 7.07 9.20 -1.69
C LEU A 41 6.91 7.68 -1.78
N LEU A 42 6.73 7.16 -2.99
CA LEU A 42 6.86 5.72 -3.24
C LEU A 42 8.35 5.39 -3.30
N GLU A 43 8.86 4.83 -2.21
CA GLU A 43 10.27 4.43 -2.09
C GLU A 43 10.53 3.16 -2.89
N ASN A 44 9.65 2.18 -2.73
CA ASN A 44 9.76 0.90 -3.40
C ASN A 44 8.38 0.25 -3.51
N GLN A 45 8.26 -0.72 -4.42
CA GLN A 45 7.11 -1.61 -4.52
C GLN A 45 7.58 -2.98 -5.00
N SER A 46 6.94 -4.03 -4.50
CA SER A 46 7.16 -5.39 -4.95
C SER A 46 5.84 -6.15 -4.95
N PHE A 47 5.80 -7.24 -5.69
CA PHE A 47 4.70 -8.17 -5.63
C PHE A 47 5.22 -9.59 -5.83
N THR A 48 4.45 -10.53 -5.32
CA THR A 48 4.58 -11.96 -5.54
C THR A 48 3.29 -12.47 -6.17
N ASP A 49 3.19 -13.77 -6.38
CA ASP A 49 2.02 -14.41 -6.97
C ASP A 49 0.72 -14.19 -6.18
N THR A 50 0.82 -13.87 -4.87
CA THR A 50 -0.34 -13.74 -3.98
C THR A 50 -0.31 -12.52 -3.08
N GLN A 51 0.79 -11.79 -3.02
CA GLN A 51 0.96 -10.66 -2.11
C GLN A 51 1.55 -9.45 -2.86
N VAL A 52 1.19 -8.27 -2.41
CA VAL A 52 1.78 -7.01 -2.88
C VAL A 52 2.34 -6.25 -1.69
N GLU A 53 3.50 -5.64 -1.85
CA GLU A 53 4.13 -4.81 -0.82
C GLU A 53 4.52 -3.45 -1.41
N ILE A 54 4.30 -2.40 -0.64
CA ILE A 54 4.69 -1.04 -0.98
C ILE A 54 5.39 -0.38 0.20
N TRP A 55 6.46 0.35 -0.08
CA TRP A 55 7.17 1.17 0.89
C TRP A 55 6.86 2.63 0.63
N LEU A 56 6.28 3.29 1.62
CA LEU A 56 5.89 4.69 1.53
C LEU A 56 6.69 5.53 2.51
N GLY A 57 7.37 6.54 1.98
CA GLY A 57 8.06 7.61 2.68
C GLY A 57 7.29 8.93 2.62
N ALA A 58 7.79 9.96 3.31
CA ALA A 58 7.23 11.31 3.31
C ALA A 58 5.75 11.39 3.75
N GLY A 59 5.10 12.53 3.44
CA GLY A 59 3.72 12.85 3.80
C GLY A 59 3.62 14.12 4.62
N VAL A 60 2.42 14.69 4.68
CA VAL A 60 2.12 15.87 5.50
C VAL A 60 1.36 15.44 6.75
N ASP A 61 1.82 15.88 7.93
CA ASP A 61 1.18 15.55 9.18
C ASP A 61 -0.27 16.04 9.24
N GLY A 62 -1.14 15.19 9.80
CA GLY A 62 -2.57 15.46 9.88
C GLY A 62 -3.32 15.22 8.57
N LYS A 63 -2.64 14.91 7.45
CA LYS A 63 -3.31 14.52 6.20
C LYS A 63 -3.64 13.03 6.18
N ILE A 64 -4.75 12.73 5.50
CA ILE A 64 -5.21 11.38 5.20
C ILE A 64 -5.06 11.17 3.71
N TYR A 65 -4.25 10.20 3.32
CA TYR A 65 -4.05 9.82 1.93
C TYR A 65 -4.89 8.59 1.61
N THR A 66 -5.46 8.59 0.40
CA THR A 66 -6.09 7.39 -0.16
C THR A 66 -5.13 6.83 -1.20
N ILE A 67 -4.71 5.59 -1.00
CA ILE A 67 -3.81 4.86 -1.89
C ILE A 67 -4.62 3.74 -2.51
N THR A 68 -4.48 3.57 -3.81
CA THR A 68 -5.18 2.52 -4.54
C THR A 68 -4.16 1.53 -5.10
N ASN A 69 -4.37 0.25 -4.80
CA ASN A 69 -3.65 -0.84 -5.45
C ASN A 69 -4.56 -1.49 -6.48
N THR A 70 -4.07 -1.63 -7.70
CA THR A 70 -4.75 -2.33 -8.79
C THR A 70 -3.89 -3.50 -9.21
N ILE A 71 -4.40 -4.72 -9.02
CA ILE A 71 -3.75 -5.96 -9.47
C ILE A 71 -4.43 -6.50 -10.72
N ASN A 72 -3.62 -7.00 -11.64
CA ASN A 72 -4.05 -7.85 -12.74
C ASN A 72 -3.58 -9.25 -12.44
N THR A 73 -4.42 -10.22 -12.77
CA THR A 73 -4.13 -11.64 -12.59
C THR A 73 -3.72 -12.30 -13.90
N MET A 74 -3.18 -13.51 -13.82
CA MET A 74 -2.86 -14.32 -15.00
C MET A 74 -4.10 -14.68 -15.81
N LYS A 75 -5.26 -14.80 -15.18
CA LYS A 75 -6.53 -15.06 -15.86
C LYS A 75 -7.20 -13.81 -16.45
N GLY A 76 -6.58 -12.64 -16.29
CA GLY A 76 -7.09 -11.37 -16.82
C GLY A 76 -8.17 -10.71 -15.97
N LEU A 77 -8.37 -11.17 -14.72
CA LEU A 77 -9.20 -10.48 -13.73
C LEU A 77 -8.45 -9.26 -13.16
N LEU A 78 -9.19 -8.19 -12.93
CA LEU A 78 -8.70 -6.95 -12.36
C LEU A 78 -9.34 -6.72 -10.99
N PHE A 79 -8.51 -6.57 -9.97
CA PHE A 79 -8.96 -6.26 -8.61
C PHE A 79 -8.36 -4.94 -8.15
N GLU A 80 -9.16 -4.19 -7.39
CA GLU A 80 -8.78 -2.88 -6.86
C GLU A 80 -9.00 -2.85 -5.34
N ALA A 81 -7.98 -2.41 -4.60
CA ALA A 81 -8.06 -2.23 -3.16
C ALA A 81 -7.66 -0.81 -2.77
N LYS A 82 -8.49 -0.16 -1.96
CA LYS A 82 -8.31 1.22 -1.52
C LYS A 82 -8.02 1.28 -0.04
N PHE A 83 -6.96 2.00 0.31
CA PHE A 83 -6.49 2.11 1.69
C PHE A 83 -6.35 3.56 2.10
N LYS A 84 -6.78 3.84 3.32
CA LYS A 84 -6.62 5.15 3.94
C LYS A 84 -5.39 5.11 4.84
N LEU A 85 -4.39 5.91 4.51
CA LEU A 85 -3.19 6.12 5.29
C LEU A 85 -3.29 7.46 6.01
N ASN A 86 -3.26 7.42 7.34
CA ASN A 86 -3.21 8.64 8.16
C ASN A 86 -1.75 8.95 8.49
N ILE A 87 -1.29 10.15 8.14
CA ILE A 87 0.01 10.65 8.61
C ILE A 87 -0.23 11.48 9.87
N ARG A 88 0.49 11.17 10.94
CA ARG A 88 0.51 11.98 12.16
C ARG A 88 1.94 12.11 12.63
N ASP A 89 2.29 13.31 13.07
CA ASP A 89 3.53 13.53 13.79
C ASP A 89 3.52 12.67 15.05
N ARG A 90 4.33 11.59 15.06
CA ARG A 90 4.79 11.04 16.33
C ARG A 90 5.94 11.93 16.73
N MET A 91 5.66 12.91 17.58
CA MET A 91 6.63 13.80 18.19
C MET A 91 7.98 13.10 18.31
N CYS A 92 8.95 13.55 17.51
CA CYS A 92 10.34 13.25 17.76
C CYS A 92 10.67 13.91 19.10
N VAL A 93 10.60 13.15 20.20
CA VAL A 93 11.19 13.55 21.48
C VAL A 93 12.69 13.62 21.23
N THR A 94 13.18 14.83 20.97
CA THR A 94 14.59 15.16 21.06
C THR A 94 14.86 15.36 22.55
N ILE A 95 15.51 14.38 23.18
CA ILE A 95 16.12 14.51 24.52
C ILE A 95 17.48 15.20 24.41
#